data_AF-A0A951A8H3-F1
#
_entry.id   AF-A0A951A8H3-F1
#
_cell.length_a   1.000
_cell.length_b   1.000
_cell.length_c   1.000
_cell.angle_alpha   90.00
_cell.angle_beta   90.00
_cell.angle_gamma   90.00
#
_symmetry.space_group_name_H-M   'P 1'
#
loop_
_entity.id
_entity.type
_entity.pdbx_description
1 polymer ?
#
loop_
_entity_poly.entity_id
_entity_poly.type
_entity_poly.pdbx_seq_one_letter_code
_entity_poly.pdbx_strand_id
1 'polypeptide(L)'
;RSFNLEELAQHRIEGAHLPRILLDGVLALLLFAASLHVDLRALRSQAWAVFGLATLGVILATVLLAFGIFAAFRLAGTAIPLAWCFVLGAVLAPTDAVAVEGLLRRVQLPASLRALVSGEALFNDGTAVILFFAALAAAGGQTGVVGHGHIALSLFVEGAAGAALGIAAGYLAHLAMRRIQDENLAVTISLALALSTYRLAVAFGVSGPIAVVVSGIVLANQPAESFALPGLRAKLVAFWSLIDDLLNTLLFILMGFEILAIDVSRAVLLPLLVAVPLAFAARLISVCALVPLLPRGSLRRTRAVAALTWLGLRGGISIALVLTLPATPYQAGLSAVCYGVVIFTIVVQGLLTPRVLNSLYGDELEHASVSAILNEAEPS
;
A
#
# COMPACT_ATOMS: atom_id res chain seq x y z
N ARG A 1 27.53 41.15 -13.17
CA ARG A 1 26.55 40.08 -13.49
C ARG A 1 25.82 39.76 -12.20
N SER A 2 24.70 40.43 -11.94
CA SER A 2 23.85 40.15 -10.79
C SER A 2 23.31 38.74 -10.93
N PHE A 3 23.65 37.85 -9.98
CA PHE A 3 23.00 36.56 -9.85
C PHE A 3 21.53 36.83 -9.51
N ASN A 4 20.65 36.71 -10.49
CA ASN A 4 19.24 36.93 -10.32
C ASN A 4 18.64 35.71 -9.59
N LEU A 5 18.77 35.72 -8.27
CA LEU A 5 18.24 34.69 -7.38
C LEU A 5 16.75 34.47 -7.61
N GLU A 6 16.03 35.50 -8.05
CA GLU A 6 14.62 35.42 -8.42
C GLU A 6 14.39 34.57 -9.67
N GLU A 7 15.15 34.74 -10.76
CA GLU A 7 15.01 33.87 -11.94
C GLU A 7 15.42 32.42 -11.63
N LEU A 8 16.44 32.22 -10.79
CA LEU A 8 16.88 30.88 -10.42
C LEU A 8 15.90 30.19 -9.44
N ALA A 9 15.25 30.98 -8.58
CA ALA A 9 14.16 30.53 -7.72
C ALA A 9 12.89 30.27 -8.51
N GLN A 10 12.46 31.17 -9.40
CA GLN A 10 11.32 30.98 -10.30
C GLN A 10 11.52 29.76 -11.19
N HIS A 11 12.69 29.58 -11.79
CA HIS A 11 12.96 28.42 -12.64
C HIS A 11 13.01 27.10 -11.83
N ARG A 12 13.46 27.14 -10.56
CA ARG A 12 13.35 25.99 -9.64
C ARG A 12 11.93 25.77 -9.12
N ILE A 13 11.12 26.81 -8.95
CA ILE A 13 9.74 26.72 -8.46
C ILE A 13 8.82 26.23 -9.60
N GLU A 14 9.05 26.68 -10.84
CA GLU A 14 8.36 26.20 -12.04
C GLU A 14 8.80 24.78 -12.43
N GLY A 15 10.08 24.43 -12.22
CA GLY A 15 10.59 23.06 -12.38
C GLY A 15 10.29 22.12 -11.20
N ALA A 16 10.00 22.68 -10.02
CA ALA A 16 9.49 21.93 -8.89
C ALA A 16 8.01 21.69 -9.13
N HIS A 17 7.68 20.50 -9.65
CA HIS A 17 6.31 19.99 -9.59
C HIS A 17 5.90 19.84 -8.12
N LEU A 18 5.52 20.94 -7.47
CA LEU A 18 5.13 21.01 -6.07
C LEU A 18 4.07 19.95 -5.73
N PRO A 19 3.07 19.67 -6.59
CA PRO A 19 2.12 18.58 -6.36
C PRO A 19 2.79 17.20 -6.30
N ARG A 20 3.80 16.95 -7.14
CA ARG A 20 4.55 15.69 -7.15
C ARG A 20 5.45 15.54 -5.93
N ILE A 21 6.10 16.63 -5.51
CA ILE A 21 6.95 16.62 -4.31
C ILE A 21 6.11 16.42 -3.05
N LEU A 22 4.93 17.07 -2.98
CA LEU A 22 3.98 16.88 -1.90
C LEU A 22 3.45 15.44 -1.87
N LEU A 23 3.11 14.87 -3.03
CA LEU A 23 2.70 13.46 -3.13
C LEU A 23 3.81 12.52 -2.67
N ASP A 24 5.02 12.67 -3.21
CA ASP A 24 6.18 11.85 -2.84
C ASP A 24 6.41 11.90 -1.33
N GLY A 25 6.25 13.09 -0.72
CA GLY A 25 6.30 13.28 0.72
C GLY A 25 5.20 12.54 1.46
N VAL A 26 3.94 12.73 1.09
CA VAL A 26 2.79 12.06 1.73
C VAL A 26 2.91 10.54 1.63
N LEU A 27 3.26 10.02 0.45
CA LEU A 27 3.44 8.59 0.24
C LEU A 27 4.61 8.04 1.07
N ALA A 28 5.73 8.76 1.14
CA ALA A 28 6.85 8.39 2.00
C ALA A 28 6.42 8.30 3.48
N LEU A 29 5.62 9.27 3.96
CA LEU A 29 5.16 9.26 5.34
C LEU A 29 4.20 8.11 5.64
N LEU A 30 3.21 7.86 4.78
CA LEU A 30 2.24 6.75 4.92
C LEU A 30 2.94 5.39 4.95
N LEU A 31 3.80 5.13 3.96
CA LEU A 31 4.51 3.87 3.83
C LEU A 31 5.49 3.64 4.99
N PHE A 32 6.16 4.70 5.44
CA PHE A 32 7.05 4.62 6.60
C PHE A 32 6.26 4.30 7.88
N ALA A 33 5.13 4.98 8.11
CA ALA A 33 4.30 4.74 9.29
C ALA A 33 3.78 3.30 9.35
N ALA A 34 3.27 2.76 8.23
CA ALA A 34 2.82 1.38 8.13
C ALA A 34 3.95 0.38 8.43
N SER A 35 5.17 0.67 7.95
CA SER A 35 6.32 -0.22 8.12
C SER A 35 6.79 -0.42 9.56
N LEU A 36 6.53 0.56 10.46
CA LEU A 36 6.96 0.50 11.86
C LEU A 36 6.19 -0.53 12.70
N HIS A 37 5.00 -0.91 12.25
CA HIS A 37 4.13 -1.86 12.94
C HIS A 37 4.41 -3.31 12.56
N VAL A 38 5.30 -3.54 11.58
CA VAL A 38 5.59 -4.89 11.06
C VAL A 38 6.61 -5.64 11.91
N ASP A 39 6.22 -6.84 12.34
CA ASP A 39 7.10 -7.83 12.95
C ASP A 39 7.88 -8.60 11.88
N LEU A 40 9.19 -8.34 11.80
CA LEU A 40 10.08 -8.96 10.83
C LEU A 40 10.23 -10.48 11.02
N ARG A 41 10.12 -10.99 12.26
CA ARG A 41 10.24 -12.44 12.52
C ARG A 41 9.01 -13.17 11.98
N ALA A 42 7.83 -12.64 12.28
CA ALA A 42 6.57 -13.16 11.75
C ALA A 42 6.54 -13.08 10.22
N LEU A 43 6.94 -11.94 9.64
CA LEU A 43 7.03 -11.72 8.20
C LEU A 43 7.97 -12.73 7.52
N ARG A 44 9.16 -12.98 8.10
CA ARG A 44 10.15 -13.90 7.55
C ARG A 44 9.61 -15.33 7.45
N SER A 45 8.74 -15.75 8.37
CA SER A 45 8.12 -17.09 8.34
C SER A 45 7.17 -17.29 7.15
N GLN A 46 6.65 -16.20 6.57
CA GLN A 46 5.69 -16.20 5.45
C GLN A 46 6.21 -15.45 4.22
N ALA A 47 7.53 -15.18 4.14
CA ALA A 47 8.10 -14.25 3.17
C ALA A 47 7.77 -14.59 1.71
N TRP A 48 7.77 -15.87 1.34
CA TRP A 48 7.44 -16.30 -0.02
C TRP A 48 5.97 -16.04 -0.38
N ALA A 49 5.06 -16.31 0.54
CA ALA A 49 3.63 -16.08 0.33
C ALA A 49 3.33 -14.57 0.26
N VAL A 50 3.92 -13.79 1.16
CA VAL A 50 3.81 -12.33 1.17
C VAL A 50 4.36 -11.74 -0.12
N PHE A 51 5.58 -12.12 -0.51
CA PHE A 51 6.21 -11.62 -1.73
C PHE A 51 5.40 -11.98 -2.98
N GLY A 52 4.91 -13.23 -3.08
CA GLY A 52 4.06 -13.65 -4.18
C GLY A 52 2.79 -12.81 -4.29
N LEU A 53 2.06 -12.63 -3.19
CA LEU A 53 0.83 -11.84 -3.17
C LEU A 53 1.07 -10.35 -3.46
N ALA A 54 2.10 -9.77 -2.83
CA ALA A 54 2.43 -8.35 -2.96
C ALA A 54 3.06 -7.98 -4.32
N THR A 55 3.53 -8.95 -5.10
CA THR A 55 4.11 -8.72 -6.43
C THR A 55 3.25 -9.33 -7.54
N LEU A 56 3.31 -10.65 -7.73
CA LEU A 56 2.57 -11.36 -8.76
C LEU A 56 1.06 -11.20 -8.59
N GLY A 57 0.57 -11.15 -7.35
CA GLY A 57 -0.85 -10.96 -7.06
C GLY A 57 -1.32 -9.57 -7.52
N VAL A 58 -0.56 -8.53 -7.19
CA VAL A 58 -0.82 -7.15 -7.61
C VAL A 58 -0.72 -6.99 -9.12
N ILE A 59 0.30 -7.58 -9.77
CA ILE A 59 0.46 -7.55 -11.22
C ILE A 59 -0.75 -8.21 -11.89
N LEU A 60 -1.14 -9.40 -11.44
CA LEU A 60 -2.28 -10.12 -11.98
C LEU A 60 -3.59 -9.35 -11.75
N ALA A 61 -3.81 -8.81 -10.56
CA ALA A 61 -4.97 -7.97 -10.26
C ALA A 61 -5.00 -6.72 -11.15
N THR A 62 -3.86 -6.06 -11.36
CA THR A 62 -3.72 -4.89 -12.25
C THR A 62 -4.11 -5.24 -13.68
N VAL A 63 -3.61 -6.36 -14.22
CA VAL A 63 -3.96 -6.82 -15.57
C VAL A 63 -5.46 -7.10 -15.68
N LEU A 64 -6.03 -7.87 -14.74
CA LEU A 64 -7.45 -8.23 -14.75
C LEU A 64 -8.35 -7.00 -14.65
N LEU A 65 -8.02 -6.07 -13.74
CA LEU A 65 -8.73 -4.80 -13.58
C LEU A 65 -8.61 -3.96 -14.86
N ALA A 66 -7.41 -3.79 -15.42
CA ALA A 66 -7.19 -2.97 -16.60
C ALA A 66 -8.04 -3.45 -17.80
N PHE A 67 -8.01 -4.75 -18.10
CA PHE A 67 -8.77 -5.31 -19.21
C PHE A 67 -10.28 -5.28 -18.94
N GLY A 68 -10.73 -5.60 -17.73
CA GLY A 68 -12.16 -5.58 -17.41
C GLY A 68 -12.74 -4.16 -17.39
N ILE A 69 -11.99 -3.18 -16.88
CA ILE A 69 -12.37 -1.76 -16.90
C ILE A 69 -12.38 -1.24 -18.34
N PHE A 70 -11.37 -1.59 -19.15
CA PHE A 70 -11.34 -1.25 -20.58
C PHE A 70 -12.59 -1.78 -21.30
N ALA A 71 -12.94 -3.04 -21.07
CA ALA A 71 -14.17 -3.63 -21.63
C ALA A 71 -15.42 -2.88 -21.16
N ALA A 72 -15.49 -2.51 -19.88
CA ALA A 72 -16.64 -1.80 -19.32
C ALA A 72 -16.83 -0.40 -19.92
N PHE A 73 -15.76 0.37 -20.09
CA PHE A 73 -15.81 1.68 -20.76
C PHE A 73 -16.21 1.54 -22.24
N ARG A 74 -15.66 0.55 -22.94
CA ARG A 74 -16.03 0.25 -24.33
C ARG A 74 -17.52 -0.09 -24.47
N LEU A 75 -18.08 -0.87 -23.55
CA LEU A 75 -19.51 -1.19 -23.50
C LEU A 75 -20.37 0.04 -23.19
N ALA A 76 -19.86 0.96 -22.38
CA ALA A 76 -20.50 2.26 -22.11
C ALA A 76 -20.42 3.26 -23.28
N GLY A 77 -19.75 2.89 -24.39
CA GLY A 77 -19.57 3.78 -25.55
C GLY A 77 -18.47 4.83 -25.37
N THR A 78 -17.61 4.69 -24.36
CA THR A 78 -16.47 5.58 -24.15
C THR A 78 -15.16 4.92 -24.57
N ALA A 79 -14.35 5.65 -25.35
CA ALA A 79 -13.07 5.17 -25.83
C ALA A 79 -11.94 5.67 -24.93
N ILE A 80 -11.67 4.93 -23.86
CA ILE A 80 -10.49 5.15 -23.02
C ILE A 80 -9.35 4.24 -23.51
N PRO A 81 -8.15 4.77 -23.79
CA PRO A 81 -7.00 3.94 -24.18
C PRO A 81 -6.64 2.94 -23.10
N LEU A 82 -6.26 1.72 -23.49
CA LEU A 82 -5.93 0.64 -22.56
C LEU A 82 -4.84 1.03 -21.54
N ALA A 83 -3.86 1.86 -21.93
CA ALA A 83 -2.82 2.34 -21.03
C ALA A 83 -3.40 3.10 -19.81
N TRP A 84 -4.44 3.91 -20.01
CA TRP A 84 -5.15 4.60 -18.91
C TRP A 84 -5.96 3.64 -18.03
N CYS A 85 -6.46 2.54 -18.59
CA CYS A 85 -7.07 1.48 -17.80
C CYS A 85 -6.02 0.69 -16.98
N PHE A 86 -4.77 0.56 -17.47
CA PHE A 86 -3.66 0.04 -16.68
C PHE A 86 -3.29 0.95 -15.51
N VAL A 87 -3.33 2.28 -15.73
CA VAL A 87 -3.15 3.25 -14.65
C VAL A 87 -4.19 3.01 -13.54
N LEU A 88 -5.48 2.96 -13.90
CA LEU A 88 -6.55 2.72 -12.92
C LEU A 88 -6.48 1.30 -12.31
N GLY A 89 -6.09 0.30 -13.08
CA GLY A 89 -5.87 -1.05 -12.58
C GLY A 89 -4.77 -1.10 -11.52
N ALA A 90 -3.67 -0.37 -11.71
CA ALA A 90 -2.59 -0.28 -10.73
C ALA A 90 -3.02 0.46 -9.47
N VAL A 91 -3.86 1.50 -9.59
CA VAL A 91 -4.44 2.24 -8.45
C VAL A 91 -5.36 1.36 -7.59
N LEU A 92 -6.15 0.48 -8.22
CA LEU A 92 -7.15 -0.35 -7.55
C LEU A 92 -6.67 -1.75 -7.13
N ALA A 93 -5.47 -2.16 -7.56
CA ALA A 93 -4.87 -3.43 -7.23
C ALA A 93 -4.38 -3.59 -5.77
N PRO A 94 -3.73 -2.59 -5.12
CA PRO A 94 -3.24 -2.73 -3.76
C PRO A 94 -4.40 -2.74 -2.74
N THR A 95 -4.09 -3.24 -1.56
CA THR A 95 -5.03 -3.31 -0.42
C THR A 95 -4.55 -2.41 0.70
N ASP A 96 -5.48 -1.76 1.39
CA ASP A 96 -5.18 -0.80 2.44
C ASP A 96 -4.75 -1.48 3.75
N ALA A 97 -3.47 -1.35 4.09
CA ALA A 97 -2.93 -1.88 5.34
C ALA A 97 -3.63 -1.29 6.58
N VAL A 98 -3.98 0.00 6.54
CA VAL A 98 -4.49 0.74 7.70
C VAL A 98 -5.94 0.35 7.98
N ALA A 99 -6.77 0.37 6.94
CA ALA A 99 -8.18 -0.04 7.07
C ALA A 99 -8.29 -1.49 7.55
N VAL A 100 -7.39 -2.37 7.07
CA VAL A 100 -7.34 -3.76 7.48
C VAL A 100 -6.84 -3.90 8.93
N GLU A 101 -5.73 -3.26 9.31
CA GLU A 101 -5.20 -3.36 10.67
C GLU A 101 -6.21 -2.86 11.73
N GLY A 102 -6.91 -1.76 11.45
CA GLY A 102 -7.97 -1.24 12.31
C GLY A 102 -9.11 -2.24 12.55
N LEU A 103 -9.44 -3.06 11.55
CA LEU A 103 -10.42 -4.14 11.66
C LEU A 103 -9.86 -5.38 12.36
N LEU A 104 -8.59 -5.71 12.12
CA LEU A 104 -7.91 -6.84 12.78
C LEU A 104 -7.73 -6.63 14.29
N ARG A 105 -7.84 -5.40 14.80
CA ARG A 105 -7.93 -5.14 16.25
C ARG A 105 -9.25 -5.62 16.86
N ARG A 106 -10.30 -5.79 16.06
CA ARG A 106 -11.66 -6.16 16.50
C ARG A 106 -11.97 -7.64 16.29
N VAL A 107 -11.15 -8.36 15.53
CA VAL A 107 -11.36 -9.76 15.17
C VAL A 107 -10.05 -10.52 15.35
N GLN A 108 -10.09 -11.62 16.08
CA GLN A 108 -8.92 -12.47 16.25
C GLN A 108 -8.73 -13.35 15.01
N LEU A 109 -7.55 -13.32 14.41
CA LEU A 109 -7.16 -14.22 13.32
C LEU A 109 -5.93 -15.03 13.75
N PRO A 110 -5.71 -16.22 13.17
CA PRO A 110 -4.46 -16.95 13.35
C PRO A 110 -3.25 -16.05 13.04
N ALA A 111 -2.21 -16.12 13.88
CA ALA A 111 -1.04 -15.25 13.76
C ALA A 111 -0.38 -15.31 12.36
N SER A 112 -0.39 -16.48 11.73
CA SER A 112 0.12 -16.67 10.37
C SER A 112 -0.69 -15.91 9.31
N LEU A 113 -2.03 -15.88 9.43
CA LEU A 113 -2.90 -15.14 8.52
C LEU A 113 -2.79 -13.64 8.74
N ARG A 114 -2.70 -13.20 10.00
CA ARG A 114 -2.47 -11.79 10.34
C ARG A 114 -1.15 -11.27 9.77
N ALA A 115 -0.07 -12.03 9.93
CA ALA A 115 1.23 -11.69 9.36
C ALA A 115 1.19 -11.66 7.82
N LEU A 116 0.49 -12.59 7.19
CA LEU A 116 0.32 -12.64 5.74
C LEU A 116 -0.43 -11.42 5.21
N VAL A 117 -1.57 -11.07 5.82
CA VAL A 117 -2.40 -9.92 5.42
C VAL A 117 -1.64 -8.61 5.62
N SER A 118 -1.01 -8.42 6.79
CA SER A 118 -0.28 -7.18 7.09
C SER A 118 0.96 -7.01 6.21
N GLY A 119 1.69 -8.11 5.97
CA GLY A 119 2.85 -8.09 5.08
C GLY A 119 2.44 -7.82 3.62
N GLU A 120 1.38 -8.46 3.14
CA GLU A 120 0.88 -8.25 1.79
C GLU A 120 0.47 -6.80 1.54
N ALA A 121 -0.31 -6.21 2.45
CA ALA A 121 -0.75 -4.82 2.37
C ALA A 121 0.40 -3.81 2.46
N LEU A 122 1.47 -4.09 3.22
CA LEU A 122 2.62 -3.18 3.28
C LEU A 122 3.43 -3.14 1.97
N PHE A 123 3.67 -4.30 1.36
CA PHE A 123 4.52 -4.37 0.16
C PHE A 123 3.75 -4.15 -1.13
N ASN A 124 2.44 -4.44 -1.16
CA ASN A 124 1.63 -4.28 -2.37
C ASN A 124 1.49 -2.81 -2.78
N ASP A 125 1.47 -1.87 -1.83
CA ASP A 125 1.45 -0.44 -2.08
C ASP A 125 2.68 0.00 -2.86
N GLY A 126 3.85 -0.52 -2.47
CA GLY A 126 5.11 -0.28 -3.18
C GLY A 126 5.06 -0.78 -4.63
N THR A 127 4.58 -2.02 -4.84
CA THR A 127 4.40 -2.58 -6.18
C THR A 127 3.39 -1.78 -7.01
N ALA A 128 2.27 -1.37 -6.41
CA ALA A 128 1.22 -0.62 -7.08
C ALA A 128 1.69 0.75 -7.55
N VAL A 129 2.46 1.47 -6.73
CA VAL A 129 3.06 2.76 -7.11
C VAL A 129 4.00 2.61 -8.31
N ILE A 130 4.81 1.56 -8.32
CA ILE A 130 5.71 1.25 -9.43
C ILE A 130 4.90 0.97 -10.72
N LEU A 131 3.89 0.10 -10.64
CA LEU A 131 3.02 -0.21 -11.77
C LEU A 131 2.25 1.02 -12.26
N PHE A 132 1.81 1.88 -11.34
CA PHE A 132 1.11 3.13 -11.65
C PHE A 132 1.99 4.06 -12.48
N PHE A 133 3.21 4.35 -12.05
CA PHE A 133 4.11 5.23 -12.80
C PHE A 133 4.55 4.63 -14.13
N ALA A 134 4.75 3.30 -14.19
CA ALA A 134 5.04 2.61 -15.45
C ALA A 134 3.86 2.72 -16.43
N ALA A 135 2.63 2.51 -15.95
CA ALA A 135 1.42 2.65 -16.76
C ALA A 135 1.18 4.11 -17.19
N LEU A 136 1.47 5.08 -16.31
CA LEU A 136 1.32 6.50 -16.59
C LEU A 136 2.32 6.97 -17.66
N ALA A 137 3.58 6.51 -17.57
CA ALA A 137 4.59 6.78 -18.59
C ALA A 137 4.19 6.19 -19.95
N ALA A 138 3.68 4.96 -19.96
CA ALA A 138 3.15 4.33 -21.17
C ALA A 138 1.93 5.09 -21.74
N ALA A 139 1.03 5.55 -20.88
CA ALA A 139 -0.14 6.35 -21.27
C ALA A 139 0.24 7.74 -21.82
N GLY A 140 1.36 8.30 -21.34
CA GLY A 140 1.97 9.54 -21.86
C GLY A 140 2.77 9.37 -23.15
N GLY A 141 2.79 8.18 -23.76
CA GLY A 141 3.49 7.92 -25.02
C GLY A 141 4.98 7.63 -24.89
N GLN A 142 5.49 7.43 -23.67
CA GLN A 142 6.88 7.02 -23.43
C GLN A 142 7.00 5.50 -23.61
N THR A 143 6.99 5.04 -24.86
CA THR A 143 6.99 3.61 -25.22
C THR A 143 8.36 2.94 -25.15
N GLY A 144 9.44 3.70 -24.96
CA GLY A 144 10.82 3.18 -24.91
C GLY A 144 11.11 2.19 -23.78
N VAL A 145 10.22 2.09 -22.79
CA VAL A 145 10.33 1.17 -21.64
C VAL A 145 9.62 -0.18 -21.91
N VAL A 146 8.82 -0.28 -22.97
CA VAL A 146 7.86 -1.37 -23.17
C VAL A 146 8.41 -2.49 -24.09
N GLY A 147 9.50 -3.12 -23.65
CA GLY A 147 10.07 -4.32 -24.28
C GLY A 147 9.80 -5.61 -23.50
N HIS A 148 9.41 -6.68 -24.21
CA HIS A 148 8.98 -8.01 -23.75
C HIS A 148 9.92 -8.72 -22.73
N GLY A 149 9.87 -8.32 -21.46
CA GLY A 149 10.62 -8.92 -20.34
C GLY A 149 11.60 -7.97 -19.64
N HIS A 150 11.94 -6.84 -20.28
CA HIS A 150 12.79 -5.82 -19.69
C HIS A 150 12.10 -5.07 -18.54
N ILE A 151 10.77 -4.87 -18.62
CA ILE A 151 10.00 -4.24 -17.53
C ILE A 151 10.08 -5.09 -16.26
N ALA A 152 9.79 -6.39 -16.33
CA ALA A 152 9.79 -7.22 -15.13
C ALA A 152 11.17 -7.28 -14.47
N LEU A 153 12.24 -7.35 -15.29
CA LEU A 153 13.61 -7.32 -14.81
C LEU A 153 14.00 -5.95 -14.24
N SER A 154 13.63 -4.85 -14.91
CA SER A 154 13.93 -3.50 -14.42
C SER A 154 13.21 -3.22 -13.11
N LEU A 155 11.93 -3.59 -13.00
CA LEU A 155 11.17 -3.46 -11.75
C LEU A 155 11.79 -4.30 -10.61
N PHE A 156 12.26 -5.52 -10.91
CA PHE A 156 12.92 -6.36 -9.92
C PHE A 156 14.26 -5.74 -9.47
N VAL A 157 15.07 -5.24 -10.40
CA VAL A 157 16.35 -4.60 -10.11
C VAL A 157 16.16 -3.29 -9.34
N GLU A 158 15.23 -2.44 -9.77
CA GLU A 158 14.87 -1.18 -9.10
C GLU A 158 14.33 -1.43 -7.69
N GLY A 159 13.52 -2.48 -7.51
CA GLY A 159 13.01 -2.89 -6.22
C GLY A 159 14.10 -3.43 -5.30
N ALA A 160 14.98 -4.30 -5.80
CA ALA A 160 16.10 -4.85 -5.04
C ALA A 160 17.11 -3.77 -4.63
N ALA A 161 17.43 -2.84 -5.55
CA ALA A 161 18.30 -1.70 -5.27
C ALA A 161 17.65 -0.73 -4.28
N GLY A 162 16.34 -0.49 -4.39
CA GLY A 162 15.56 0.27 -3.41
C GLY A 162 15.62 -0.38 -2.01
N ALA A 163 15.42 -1.70 -1.93
CA ALA A 163 15.55 -2.44 -0.68
C ALA A 163 16.95 -2.33 -0.07
N ALA A 164 18.01 -2.47 -0.88
CA ALA A 164 19.39 -2.31 -0.42
C ALA A 164 19.64 -0.90 0.15
N LEU A 165 19.17 0.14 -0.54
CA LEU A 165 19.22 1.52 -0.06
C LEU A 165 18.46 1.69 1.26
N GLY A 166 17.26 1.11 1.35
CA GLY A 166 16.44 1.13 2.57
C GLY A 166 17.13 0.47 3.75
N ILE A 167 17.77 -0.69 3.55
CA ILE A 167 18.56 -1.38 4.60
C ILE A 167 19.68 -0.48 5.10
N ALA A 168 20.44 0.11 4.18
CA ALA A 168 21.54 1.01 4.52
C ALA A 168 21.03 2.23 5.30
N ALA A 169 20.00 2.91 4.79
CA ALA A 169 19.45 4.12 5.41
C ALA A 169 18.85 3.84 6.80
N GLY A 170 18.06 2.77 6.94
CA GLY A 170 17.45 2.37 8.21
C GLY A 170 18.51 2.01 9.25
N TYR A 171 19.57 1.29 8.85
CA TYR A 171 20.68 0.94 9.73
C TYR A 171 21.51 2.17 10.14
N LEU A 172 21.75 3.10 9.22
CA LEU A 172 22.42 4.37 9.52
C LEU A 172 21.63 5.23 10.51
N ALA A 173 20.31 5.34 10.33
CA ALA A 173 19.44 6.05 11.27
C ALA A 173 19.44 5.37 12.63
N HIS A 174 19.39 4.04 12.67
CA HIS A 174 19.54 3.30 13.93
C HIS A 174 20.87 3.65 14.61
N LEU A 175 22.00 3.59 13.90
CA LEU A 175 23.31 3.95 14.46
C LEU A 175 23.37 5.38 15.00
N ALA A 176 22.72 6.34 14.32
CA ALA A 176 22.59 7.70 14.82
C ALA A 176 21.78 7.73 16.13
N MET A 177 20.63 7.05 16.18
CA MET A 177 19.77 6.98 17.37
C MET A 177 20.42 6.26 18.55
N ARG A 178 21.41 5.38 18.33
CA ARG A 178 22.20 4.77 19.41
C ARG A 178 23.03 5.79 20.21
N ARG A 179 23.24 7.00 19.70
CA ARG A 179 24.08 8.03 20.34
C ARG A 179 23.28 9.22 20.87
N ILE A 180 21.97 9.25 20.62
CA ILE A 180 21.14 10.42 20.87
C ILE A 180 20.37 10.24 22.16
N GLN A 181 20.51 11.22 23.04
CA GLN A 181 19.83 11.29 24.34
C GLN A 181 18.67 12.30 24.34
N ASP A 182 18.27 12.80 23.17
CA ASP A 182 17.11 13.68 22.99
C ASP A 182 16.02 12.96 22.17
N GLU A 183 14.85 12.78 22.79
CA GLU A 183 13.71 12.11 22.17
C GLU A 183 13.16 12.87 20.95
N ASN A 184 13.15 14.20 20.98
CA ASN A 184 12.64 15.03 19.89
C ASN A 184 13.60 14.99 18.70
N LEU A 185 14.91 14.93 18.96
CA LEU A 185 15.90 14.75 17.90
C LEU A 185 15.76 13.37 17.24
N ALA A 186 15.50 12.32 18.02
CA ALA A 186 15.25 10.99 17.48
C ALA A 186 13.99 10.92 16.60
N VAL A 187 12.89 11.56 17.03
CA VAL A 187 11.69 11.71 16.18
C VAL A 187 12.03 12.48 14.89
N THR A 188 12.78 13.58 15.00
CA THR A 188 13.24 14.37 13.85
C THR A 188 14.05 13.53 12.86
N ILE A 189 14.94 12.66 13.36
CA ILE A 189 15.72 11.74 12.53
C ILE A 189 14.83 10.74 11.83
N SER A 190 13.79 10.22 12.49
CA SER A 190 12.85 9.30 11.84
C SER A 190 12.10 9.98 10.69
N LEU A 191 11.69 11.25 10.86
CA LEU A 191 11.05 12.04 9.80
C LEU A 191 12.01 12.31 8.65
N ALA A 192 13.26 12.70 8.97
CA ALA A 192 14.31 12.88 8.00
C ALA A 192 14.62 11.58 7.24
N LEU A 193 14.65 10.43 7.92
CA LEU A 193 14.85 9.12 7.31
C LEU A 193 13.77 8.82 6.28
N ALA A 194 12.49 8.97 6.63
CA ALA A 194 11.38 8.70 5.72
C ALA A 194 11.47 9.56 4.44
N LEU A 195 11.60 10.88 4.59
CA LEU A 195 11.63 11.81 3.46
C LEU A 195 12.92 11.71 2.64
N SER A 196 14.07 11.61 3.29
CA SER A 196 15.36 11.54 2.59
C SER A 196 15.55 10.22 1.86
N THR A 197 15.15 9.08 2.44
CA THR A 197 15.26 7.78 1.80
C THR A 197 14.44 7.72 0.51
N TYR A 198 13.21 8.24 0.54
CA TYR A 198 12.38 8.32 -0.67
C TYR A 198 13.03 9.19 -1.75
N ARG A 199 13.48 10.40 -1.38
CA ARG A 199 14.07 11.34 -2.34
C ARG A 199 15.40 10.85 -2.91
N LEU A 200 16.23 10.20 -2.09
CA LEU A 200 17.47 9.56 -2.55
C LEU A 200 17.18 8.42 -3.52
N ALA A 201 16.19 7.58 -3.22
CA ALA A 201 15.79 6.50 -4.10
C ALA A 201 15.36 7.02 -5.48
N VAL A 202 14.49 8.04 -5.51
CA VAL A 202 14.07 8.70 -6.76
C VAL A 202 15.27 9.30 -7.51
N ALA A 203 16.22 9.92 -6.79
CA ALA A 203 17.43 10.49 -7.40
C ALA A 203 18.35 9.43 -8.01
N PHE A 204 18.42 8.23 -7.41
CA PHE A 204 19.18 7.09 -7.95
C PHE A 204 18.42 6.29 -9.00
N GLY A 205 17.16 6.65 -9.30
CA GLY A 205 16.32 5.90 -10.24
C GLY A 205 15.95 4.50 -9.73
N VAL A 206 15.84 4.33 -8.41
CA VAL A 206 15.40 3.08 -7.76
C VAL A 206 14.06 3.28 -7.07
N SER A 207 13.43 2.20 -6.59
CA SER A 207 12.08 2.28 -6.02
C SER A 207 12.05 3.02 -4.66
N GLY A 208 11.56 4.26 -4.65
CA GLY A 208 11.29 5.07 -3.45
C GLY A 208 10.37 4.40 -2.41
N PRO A 209 9.19 3.90 -2.79
CA PRO A 209 8.28 3.20 -1.87
C PRO A 209 8.96 2.05 -1.12
N ILE A 210 9.60 1.13 -1.85
CA ILE A 210 10.32 -0.02 -1.27
C ILE A 210 11.47 0.44 -0.37
N ALA A 211 12.26 1.44 -0.78
CA ALA A 211 13.37 1.93 0.02
C ALA A 211 12.90 2.47 1.38
N VAL A 212 11.82 3.25 1.41
CA VAL A 212 11.25 3.80 2.64
C VAL A 212 10.68 2.70 3.53
N VAL A 213 9.87 1.79 2.99
CA VAL A 213 9.29 0.67 3.73
C VAL A 213 10.39 -0.16 4.39
N VAL A 214 11.41 -0.54 3.63
CA VAL A 214 12.52 -1.35 4.13
C VAL A 214 13.32 -0.58 5.19
N SER A 215 13.53 0.72 5.02
CA SER A 215 14.22 1.54 6.04
C SER A 215 13.47 1.59 7.37
N GLY A 216 12.14 1.69 7.33
CA GLY A 216 11.31 1.72 8.52
C GLY A 216 11.20 0.35 9.20
N ILE A 217 11.07 -0.75 8.44
CA ILE A 217 11.15 -2.13 8.99
C ILE A 217 12.47 -2.33 9.71
N VAL A 218 13.59 -1.94 9.09
CA VAL A 218 14.93 -2.09 9.68
C VAL A 218 15.07 -1.28 10.96
N LEU A 219 14.54 -0.04 11.00
CA LEU A 219 14.57 0.78 12.20
C LEU A 219 13.69 0.22 13.33
N ALA A 220 12.45 -0.18 13.02
CA ALA A 220 11.48 -0.69 13.99
C ALA A 220 11.88 -2.04 14.60
N ASN A 221 12.59 -2.89 13.86
CA ASN A 221 12.91 -4.25 14.30
C ASN A 221 14.25 -4.35 15.06
N GLN A 222 14.88 -3.23 15.42
CA GLN A 222 16.06 -3.24 16.28
C GLN A 222 15.68 -3.56 17.74
N PRO A 223 16.58 -4.20 18.51
CA PRO A 223 16.36 -4.47 19.93
C PRO A 223 16.09 -3.18 20.71
N ALA A 224 15.10 -3.14 21.60
CA ALA A 224 14.79 -1.93 22.36
C ALA A 224 15.98 -1.42 23.19
N GLU A 225 16.79 -2.34 23.70
CA GLU A 225 18.02 -2.07 24.48
C GLU A 225 19.14 -1.43 23.66
N SER A 226 19.06 -1.49 22.32
CA SER A 226 20.09 -0.94 21.46
C SER A 226 20.02 0.59 21.35
N PHE A 227 18.88 1.20 21.68
CA PHE A 227 18.68 2.64 21.67
C PHE A 227 19.24 3.29 22.95
N ALA A 228 19.79 4.50 22.83
CA ALA A 228 20.35 5.23 23.98
C ALA A 228 19.29 5.63 25.01
N LEU A 229 18.04 5.81 24.57
CA LEU A 229 16.92 6.23 25.40
C LEU A 229 15.95 5.06 25.66
N PRO A 230 15.68 4.74 26.93
CA PRO A 230 14.62 3.80 27.28
C PRO A 230 13.26 4.27 26.74
N GLY A 231 12.47 3.36 26.16
CA GLY A 231 11.13 3.67 25.67
C GLY A 231 11.06 4.43 24.33
N LEU A 232 12.19 4.82 23.72
CA LEU A 232 12.22 5.55 22.45
C LEU A 232 11.42 4.85 21.33
N ARG A 233 11.49 3.52 21.25
CA ARG A 233 10.73 2.74 20.26
C ARG A 233 9.22 2.97 20.39
N ALA A 234 8.68 2.94 21.62
CA ALA A 234 7.26 3.16 21.85
C ALA A 234 6.85 4.59 21.45
N LYS A 235 7.71 5.58 21.73
CA LYS A 235 7.49 6.96 21.32
C LYS A 235 7.49 7.14 19.81
N LEU A 236 8.43 6.51 19.10
CA LEU A 236 8.46 6.51 17.63
C LEU A 236 7.19 5.89 17.06
N VAL A 237 6.80 4.70 17.53
CA VAL A 237 5.56 4.04 17.09
C VAL A 237 4.36 4.96 17.34
N ALA A 238 4.21 5.50 18.55
CA ALA A 238 3.09 6.39 18.88
C ALA A 238 3.05 7.65 18.00
N PHE A 239 4.19 8.31 17.79
CA PHE A 239 4.27 9.47 16.90
C PHE A 239 3.85 9.13 15.47
N TRP A 240 4.35 8.02 14.93
CA TRP A 240 4.03 7.62 13.57
C TRP A 240 2.61 7.09 13.41
N SER A 241 2.02 6.47 14.44
CA SER A 241 0.58 6.17 14.44
C SER A 241 -0.25 7.46 14.34
N LEU A 242 0.12 8.54 15.04
CA LEU A 242 -0.57 9.82 14.92
C LEU A 242 -0.46 10.44 13.52
N ILE A 243 0.72 10.33 12.89
CA ILE A 243 0.93 10.78 11.51
C ILE A 243 0.07 9.97 10.54
N ASP A 244 0.05 8.64 10.71
CA ASP A 244 -0.77 7.74 9.89
C ASP A 244 -2.27 8.06 10.02
N ASP A 245 -2.77 8.18 11.25
CA ASP A 245 -4.16 8.54 11.53
C ASP A 245 -4.52 9.90 10.92
N LEU A 246 -3.63 10.89 11.03
CA LEU A 246 -3.83 12.23 10.47
C LEU A 246 -3.90 12.22 8.94
N LEU A 247 -2.92 11.57 8.29
CA LEU A 247 -2.84 11.52 6.83
C LEU A 247 -4.02 10.74 6.24
N ASN A 248 -4.38 9.60 6.83
CA ASN A 248 -5.55 8.85 6.37
C ASN A 248 -6.85 9.63 6.58
N THR A 249 -7.02 10.30 7.71
CA THR A 249 -8.19 11.18 7.94
C THR A 249 -8.29 12.26 6.88
N LEU A 250 -7.17 12.90 6.52
CA LEU A 250 -7.13 13.88 5.43
C LEU A 250 -7.51 13.26 4.08
N LEU A 251 -6.98 12.08 3.74
CA LEU A 251 -7.32 11.37 2.50
C LEU A 251 -8.81 11.00 2.44
N PHE A 252 -9.41 10.61 3.56
CA PHE A 252 -10.84 10.34 3.66
C PHE A 252 -11.69 11.59 3.49
N ILE A 253 -11.27 12.72 4.05
CA ILE A 253 -11.95 14.00 3.86
C ILE A 253 -11.88 14.43 2.39
N LEU A 254 -10.71 14.32 1.76
CA LEU A 254 -10.54 14.63 0.34
C LEU A 254 -11.42 13.73 -0.54
N MET A 255 -11.48 12.43 -0.26
CA MET A 255 -12.41 11.52 -0.90
C MET A 255 -13.87 11.99 -0.75
N GLY A 256 -14.25 12.43 0.46
CA GLY A 256 -15.58 12.96 0.74
C GLY A 256 -15.98 14.14 -0.16
N PHE A 257 -15.05 15.06 -0.43
CA PHE A 257 -15.28 16.16 -1.37
C PHE A 257 -15.36 15.70 -2.82
N GLU A 258 -14.47 14.80 -3.23
CA GLU A 258 -14.43 14.26 -4.58
C GLU A 258 -15.69 13.49 -4.95
N ILE A 259 -16.37 12.84 -4.00
CA ILE A 259 -17.68 12.20 -4.19
C ILE A 259 -18.73 13.18 -4.73
N LEU A 260 -18.72 14.41 -4.22
CA LEU A 260 -19.68 15.44 -4.63
C LEU A 260 -19.42 15.91 -6.07
N ALA A 261 -18.20 15.71 -6.57
CA ALA A 261 -17.79 16.05 -7.92
C ALA A 261 -17.95 14.90 -8.94
N ILE A 262 -18.43 13.71 -8.50
CA ILE A 262 -18.64 12.57 -9.41
C ILE A 262 -19.80 12.88 -10.36
N ASP A 263 -19.49 12.94 -11.66
CA ASP A 263 -20.51 12.97 -12.70
C ASP A 263 -21.16 11.58 -12.84
N VAL A 264 -22.46 11.50 -12.51
CA VAL A 264 -23.26 10.26 -12.59
C VAL A 264 -23.82 10.07 -14.01
N SER A 265 -23.00 10.31 -15.02
CA SER A 265 -23.37 10.08 -16.41
C SER A 265 -23.37 8.58 -16.73
N ARG A 266 -24.17 8.16 -17.72
CA ARG A 266 -24.20 6.76 -18.20
C ARG A 266 -22.82 6.24 -18.63
N ALA A 267 -21.96 7.16 -19.07
CA ALA A 267 -20.57 6.90 -19.46
C ALA A 267 -19.71 6.38 -18.30
N VAL A 268 -20.03 6.72 -17.05
CA VAL A 268 -19.26 6.37 -15.84
C VAL A 268 -20.00 5.33 -14.99
N LEU A 269 -21.33 5.39 -14.96
CA LEU A 269 -22.15 4.51 -14.12
C LEU A 269 -21.96 3.02 -14.44
N LEU A 270 -21.97 2.65 -15.73
CA LEU A 270 -21.77 1.25 -16.13
C LEU A 270 -20.35 0.75 -15.79
N PRO A 271 -19.26 1.47 -16.13
CA PRO A 271 -17.91 1.13 -15.68
C PRO A 271 -17.79 0.97 -14.17
N LEU A 272 -18.40 1.87 -13.39
CA LEU A 272 -18.38 1.80 -11.93
C LEU A 272 -19.09 0.53 -11.41
N LEU A 273 -20.30 0.25 -11.91
CA LEU A 273 -21.06 -0.95 -11.53
C LEU A 273 -20.34 -2.25 -11.87
N VAL A 274 -19.54 -2.27 -12.95
CA VAL A 274 -18.72 -3.42 -13.34
C VAL A 274 -17.41 -3.48 -12.54
N ALA A 275 -16.81 -2.33 -12.23
CA ALA A 275 -15.51 -2.26 -11.56
C ALA A 275 -15.55 -2.82 -10.13
N VAL A 276 -16.66 -2.65 -9.40
CA VAL A 276 -16.81 -3.20 -8.04
C VAL A 276 -16.72 -4.75 -8.00
N PRO A 277 -17.59 -5.50 -8.70
CA PRO A 277 -17.49 -6.96 -8.73
C PRO A 277 -16.20 -7.43 -9.42
N LEU A 278 -15.71 -6.69 -10.42
CA LEU A 278 -14.43 -6.98 -11.07
C LEU A 278 -13.27 -6.87 -10.09
N ALA A 279 -13.24 -5.86 -9.21
CA ALA A 279 -12.20 -5.72 -8.21
C ALA A 279 -12.20 -6.90 -7.25
N PHE A 280 -13.38 -7.36 -6.82
CA PHE A 280 -13.51 -8.56 -5.99
C PHE A 280 -13.06 -9.83 -6.73
N ALA A 281 -13.46 -10.00 -7.99
CA ALA A 281 -13.06 -11.13 -8.82
C ALA A 281 -11.55 -11.14 -9.11
N ALA A 282 -10.96 -9.99 -9.44
CA ALA A 282 -9.53 -9.82 -9.65
C ALA A 282 -8.75 -10.21 -8.39
N ARG A 283 -9.23 -9.79 -7.21
CA ARG A 283 -8.65 -10.21 -5.93
C ARG A 283 -8.76 -11.72 -5.74
N LEU A 284 -9.95 -12.30 -5.89
CA LEU A 284 -10.16 -13.74 -5.74
C LEU A 284 -9.23 -14.55 -6.66
N ILE A 285 -9.15 -14.17 -7.94
CA ILE A 285 -8.29 -14.84 -8.93
C ILE A 285 -6.82 -14.68 -8.55
N SER A 286 -6.38 -13.47 -8.15
CA SER A 286 -4.99 -13.22 -7.75
C SER A 286 -4.56 -14.04 -6.53
N VAL A 287 -5.42 -14.12 -5.51
CA VAL A 287 -5.17 -14.92 -4.31
C VAL A 287 -5.19 -16.41 -4.67
N CYS A 288 -6.19 -16.87 -5.43
CA CYS A 288 -6.31 -18.26 -5.89
C CYS A 288 -5.10 -18.72 -6.70
N ALA A 289 -4.58 -17.87 -7.60
CA ALA A 289 -3.41 -18.18 -8.41
C ALA A 289 -2.15 -18.43 -7.57
N LEU A 290 -2.07 -17.81 -6.39
CA LEU A 290 -0.92 -17.87 -5.50
C LEU A 290 -1.13 -18.79 -4.28
N VAL A 291 -2.28 -19.47 -4.22
CA VAL A 291 -2.58 -20.52 -3.24
C VAL A 291 -1.47 -21.58 -3.09
N PRO A 292 -0.77 -22.03 -4.16
CA PRO A 292 0.32 -22.99 -4.02
C PRO A 292 1.51 -22.47 -3.19
N LEU A 293 1.69 -21.15 -3.09
CA LEU A 293 2.73 -20.52 -2.29
C LEU A 293 2.37 -20.38 -0.81
N LEU A 294 1.11 -20.61 -0.44
CA LEU A 294 0.67 -20.59 0.94
C LEU A 294 1.23 -21.80 1.70
N PRO A 295 1.67 -21.64 2.96
CA PRO A 295 2.30 -22.71 3.75
C PRO A 295 1.40 -23.95 3.82
N ARG A 296 2.00 -25.13 3.57
CA ARG A 296 1.32 -26.43 3.73
C ARG A 296 1.04 -26.64 5.23
N GLY A 297 -0.24 -26.74 5.60
CA GLY A 297 -0.67 -26.93 6.98
C GLY A 297 -1.81 -26.02 7.44
N SER A 298 -2.24 -25.03 6.65
CA SER A 298 -3.47 -24.28 6.97
C SER A 298 -4.67 -25.19 6.72
N LEU A 299 -5.12 -25.91 7.75
CA LEU A 299 -6.48 -26.42 7.81
C LEU A 299 -7.39 -25.26 7.38
N ARG A 300 -8.08 -25.44 6.24
CA ARG A 300 -8.95 -24.47 5.55
C ARG A 300 -8.29 -23.47 4.57
N ARG A 301 -7.48 -23.95 3.61
CA ARG A 301 -7.04 -23.16 2.43
C ARG A 301 -8.17 -22.31 1.79
N THR A 302 -9.38 -22.86 1.68
CA THR A 302 -10.55 -22.12 1.18
C THR A 302 -10.98 -20.96 2.07
N ARG A 303 -10.92 -21.12 3.40
CA ARG A 303 -11.28 -20.06 4.36
C ARG A 303 -10.20 -18.98 4.43
N ALA A 304 -8.92 -19.37 4.29
CA ALA A 304 -7.82 -18.42 4.14
C ALA A 304 -7.96 -17.59 2.85
N VAL A 305 -8.27 -18.24 1.71
CA VAL A 305 -8.56 -17.53 0.45
C VAL A 305 -9.76 -16.59 0.59
N ALA A 306 -10.84 -17.05 1.21
CA ALA A 306 -12.02 -16.22 1.45
C ALA A 306 -11.68 -15.00 2.33
N ALA A 307 -10.94 -15.20 3.41
CA ALA A 307 -10.49 -14.12 4.29
C ALA A 307 -9.55 -13.15 3.59
N LEU A 308 -8.53 -13.64 2.86
CA LEU A 308 -7.58 -12.80 2.09
C LEU A 308 -8.26 -12.01 0.96
N THR A 309 -9.32 -12.58 0.39
CA THR A 309 -10.13 -11.91 -0.65
C THR A 309 -11.01 -10.84 -0.02
N TRP A 310 -11.68 -11.15 1.09
CA TRP A 310 -12.57 -10.23 1.79
C TRP A 310 -11.83 -9.10 2.52
N LEU A 311 -10.61 -9.37 3.01
CA LEU A 311 -9.75 -8.35 3.62
C LEU A 311 -9.04 -7.46 2.60
N GLY A 312 -9.26 -7.65 1.30
CA GLY A 312 -8.74 -6.76 0.28
C GLY A 312 -9.52 -5.44 0.22
N LEU A 313 -9.48 -4.62 1.27
CA LEU A 313 -10.04 -3.27 1.27
C LEU A 313 -9.16 -2.35 0.44
N ARG A 314 -9.73 -1.41 -0.32
CA ARG A 314 -8.96 -0.44 -1.13
C ARG A 314 -8.96 0.87 -0.36
N GLY A 315 -7.92 1.69 -0.52
CA GLY A 315 -7.53 2.59 0.56
C GLY A 315 -7.05 3.97 0.22
N GLY A 316 -6.41 4.58 1.23
CA GLY A 316 -5.77 5.89 1.18
C GLY A 316 -4.84 6.08 -0.02
N ILE A 317 -4.00 5.09 -0.31
CA ILE A 317 -3.01 5.16 -1.39
C ILE A 317 -3.66 5.17 -2.77
N SER A 318 -4.78 4.45 -2.95
CA SER A 318 -5.54 4.51 -4.21
C SER A 318 -6.03 5.92 -4.49
N ILE A 319 -6.54 6.62 -3.46
CA ILE A 319 -7.00 8.02 -3.55
C ILE A 319 -5.82 8.93 -3.88
N ALA A 320 -4.73 8.80 -3.12
CA ALA A 320 -3.54 9.63 -3.30
C ALA A 320 -2.99 9.52 -4.73
N LEU A 321 -2.94 8.31 -5.30
CA LEU A 321 -2.49 8.10 -6.67
C LEU A 321 -3.47 8.66 -7.71
N VAL A 322 -4.79 8.48 -7.52
CA VAL A 322 -5.77 9.00 -8.49
C VAL A 322 -5.80 10.54 -8.53
N LEU A 323 -5.55 11.21 -7.40
CA LEU A 323 -5.43 12.67 -7.33
C LEU A 323 -4.25 13.21 -8.16
N THR A 324 -3.33 12.35 -8.57
CA THR A 324 -2.12 12.74 -9.30
C THR A 324 -2.22 12.54 -10.80
N LEU A 325 -3.37 12.03 -11.26
CA LEU A 325 -3.64 11.90 -12.68
C LEU A 325 -3.56 13.28 -13.36
N PRO A 326 -2.85 13.40 -14.49
CA PRO A 326 -2.78 14.66 -15.22
C PRO A 326 -4.14 15.00 -15.81
N ALA A 327 -4.36 16.30 -16.03
CA ALA A 327 -5.54 16.83 -16.68
C ALA A 327 -5.68 16.25 -18.10
N THR A 328 -6.52 15.24 -18.23
CA THR A 328 -6.78 14.53 -19.50
C THR A 328 -8.28 14.31 -19.64
N PRO A 329 -8.80 14.09 -20.86
CA PRO A 329 -10.22 13.79 -21.06
C PRO A 329 -10.70 12.54 -20.32
N TYR A 330 -9.79 11.66 -19.91
CA TYR A 330 -10.08 10.41 -19.22
C TYR A 330 -10.09 10.54 -17.70
N GLN A 331 -9.43 11.58 -17.15
CA GLN A 331 -9.22 11.75 -15.71
C GLN A 331 -10.53 11.64 -14.93
N ALA A 332 -11.57 12.39 -15.33
CA ALA A 332 -12.85 12.40 -14.62
C ALA A 332 -13.49 11.00 -14.55
N GLY A 333 -13.48 10.25 -15.65
CA GLY A 333 -14.04 8.90 -15.70
C GLY A 333 -13.24 7.91 -14.85
N LEU A 334 -11.91 8.00 -14.87
CA LEU A 334 -11.04 7.11 -14.09
C LEU A 334 -11.16 7.40 -12.59
N SER A 335 -11.12 8.67 -12.20
CA SER A 335 -11.26 9.10 -10.81
C SER A 335 -12.62 8.69 -10.24
N ALA A 336 -13.71 8.89 -10.98
CA ALA A 336 -15.05 8.50 -10.54
C ALA A 336 -15.17 6.98 -10.30
N VAL A 337 -14.63 6.15 -11.19
CA VAL A 337 -14.60 4.70 -10.99
C VAL A 337 -13.74 4.34 -9.78
N CYS A 338 -12.57 4.96 -9.64
CA CYS A 338 -11.68 4.72 -8.50
C CYS A 338 -12.37 5.01 -7.17
N TYR A 339 -12.89 6.23 -7.01
CA TYR A 339 -13.55 6.64 -5.78
C TYR A 339 -14.75 5.74 -5.47
N GLY A 340 -15.61 5.46 -6.46
CA GLY A 340 -16.76 4.60 -6.24
C GLY A 340 -16.38 3.18 -5.79
N VAL A 341 -15.31 2.60 -6.35
CA VAL A 341 -14.78 1.31 -5.88
C VAL A 341 -14.23 1.42 -4.46
N VAL A 342 -13.38 2.41 -4.18
CA VAL A 342 -12.78 2.60 -2.84
C VAL A 342 -13.86 2.76 -1.78
N ILE A 343 -14.85 3.64 -2.01
CA ILE A 343 -15.99 3.86 -1.10
C ILE A 343 -16.77 2.58 -0.87
N PHE A 344 -17.12 1.86 -1.94
CA PHE A 344 -17.84 0.60 -1.80
C PHE A 344 -17.05 -0.38 -0.92
N THR A 345 -15.74 -0.46 -1.12
CA THR A 345 -14.91 -1.41 -0.37
C THR A 345 -14.76 -1.00 1.09
N ILE A 346 -14.62 0.29 1.39
CA ILE A 346 -14.45 0.74 2.77
C ILE A 346 -15.78 0.73 3.53
N VAL A 347 -16.86 1.22 2.92
CA VAL A 347 -18.17 1.30 3.55
C VAL A 347 -18.85 -0.06 3.57
N VAL A 348 -19.06 -0.69 2.41
CA VAL A 348 -19.85 -1.93 2.33
C VAL A 348 -19.01 -3.13 2.78
N GLN A 349 -17.87 -3.37 2.14
CA GLN A 349 -17.03 -4.53 2.45
C GLN A 349 -16.38 -4.38 3.83
N GLY A 350 -15.95 -3.18 4.24
CA GLY A 350 -15.43 -2.91 5.58
C GLY A 350 -16.44 -3.17 6.70
N LEU A 351 -17.68 -2.65 6.61
CA LEU A 351 -18.73 -2.89 7.62
C LEU A 351 -19.17 -4.36 7.71
N LEU A 352 -19.05 -5.12 6.61
CA LEU A 352 -19.38 -6.54 6.57
C LEU A 352 -18.22 -7.45 7.02
N THR A 353 -16.98 -6.94 7.05
CA THR A 353 -15.78 -7.72 7.38
C THR A 353 -15.87 -8.44 8.72
N PRO A 354 -16.27 -7.80 9.84
CA PRO A 354 -16.37 -8.51 11.11
C PRO A 354 -17.35 -9.69 11.07
N ARG A 355 -18.47 -9.55 10.36
CA ARG A 355 -19.48 -10.63 10.22
C ARG A 355 -18.93 -11.80 9.41
N VAL A 356 -18.25 -11.51 8.29
CA VAL A 356 -17.68 -12.54 7.42
C VAL A 356 -16.55 -13.28 8.13
N LEU A 357 -15.64 -12.56 8.80
CA LEU A 357 -14.54 -13.20 9.52
C LEU A 357 -15.02 -14.04 10.70
N ASN A 358 -16.01 -13.56 11.47
CA ASN A 358 -16.62 -14.35 12.54
C ASN A 358 -17.31 -15.60 12.00
N SER A 359 -17.98 -15.54 10.85
CA SER A 359 -18.55 -16.74 10.22
C SER A 359 -17.47 -17.72 9.75
N LEU A 360 -16.31 -17.23 9.35
CA LEU A 360 -15.21 -18.09 8.90
C LEU A 360 -14.44 -18.69 10.09
N TYR A 361 -14.16 -17.94 11.15
CA TYR A 361 -13.21 -18.31 12.22
C TYR A 361 -13.79 -18.28 13.64
N GLY A 362 -15.05 -17.89 13.85
CA GLY A 362 -15.68 -17.71 15.17
C GLY A 362 -15.56 -18.93 16.09
N ASP A 363 -15.87 -20.13 15.57
CA ASP A 363 -15.84 -21.37 16.37
C ASP A 363 -14.42 -21.76 16.85
N GLU A 364 -13.38 -21.41 16.09
CA GLU A 364 -11.98 -21.73 16.46
C GLU A 364 -11.44 -20.79 17.55
N LEU A 365 -11.97 -19.57 17.62
CA LEU A 365 -11.59 -18.57 18.63
C LEU A 365 -12.21 -18.90 19.98
N GLU A 366 -13.45 -19.39 20.02
CA GLU A 366 -14.07 -19.88 21.25
C GLU A 366 -13.32 -21.09 21.80
N HIS A 367 -12.96 -22.06 20.96
CA HIS A 367 -12.19 -23.23 21.40
C HIS A 367 -10.76 -22.90 21.87
N ALA A 368 -10.05 -21.99 21.19
CA ALA A 368 -8.72 -21.55 21.61
C ALA A 368 -8.77 -20.82 22.97
N SER A 369 -9.77 -19.95 23.16
CA SER A 369 -9.99 -19.22 24.42
C SER A 369 -10.29 -20.18 25.58
N VAL A 370 -11.16 -21.17 25.36
CA VAL A 370 -11.49 -22.19 26.35
C VAL A 370 -10.28 -23.07 26.69
N SER A 371 -9.49 -23.48 25.69
CA SER A 371 -8.28 -24.29 25.93
C SER A 371 -7.18 -23.52 26.68
N ALA A 372 -7.02 -22.22 26.44
CA ALA A 372 -6.06 -21.38 27.16
C ALA A 372 -6.47 -21.19 28.63
N ILE A 373 -7.76 -20.96 28.90
CA ILE A 373 -8.31 -20.87 30.25
C ILE A 373 -8.16 -22.21 31.00
N LEU A 374 -8.37 -23.35 30.31
CA LEU A 374 -8.20 -24.68 30.92
C LEU A 374 -6.72 -25.00 31.21
N ASN A 375 -5.80 -24.59 30.34
CA ASN A 375 -4.36 -24.78 30.57
C ASN A 375 -3.78 -23.86 31.66
N GLU A 376 -4.35 -22.68 31.89
CA GLU A 376 -4.01 -21.83 33.04
C GLU A 376 -4.63 -22.34 34.35
N ALA A 377 -5.66 -23.18 34.27
CA ALA A 377 -6.37 -23.75 35.42
C ALA A 377 -5.84 -25.10 35.92
N GLU A 378 -4.84 -25.69 35.25
CA GLU A 378 -4.09 -26.85 35.77
C GLU A 378 -2.81 -26.37 36.48
N PRO A 379 -2.79 -26.30 37.84
CA PRO A 379 -1.55 -26.07 38.55
C PRO A 379 -0.70 -27.35 38.53
N SER A 380 0.53 -27.22 38.02
CA SER A 380 1.59 -28.23 38.17
C SER A 380 1.94 -28.51 39.62
#